data_AF-A0A6I6NF84-F1
#
_entry.id   AF-A0A6I6NF84-F1
#
_cell.length_a   1.000
_cell.length_b   1.000
_cell.length_c   1.000
_cell.angle_alpha   90.00
_cell.angle_beta   90.00
_cell.angle_gamma   90.00
#
_symmetry.space_group_name_H-M   'P 1'
#
loop_
_entity.id
_entity.type
_entity.pdbx_description
1 polymer ?
#
loop_
_entity_poly.entity_id
_entity_poly.type
_entity_poly.pdbx_seq_one_letter_code
_entity_poly.pdbx_strand_id
1 'polypeptide(L)'
;MTDTSMSVPRNPLPRFEEAQGLGPQDAEFVRDLVAVLAKHGNLNRFGLCLLHDHFPIAADEVLVETNDSRARTLHAHVEKTAGTRHTKASQWRFLPHGEGGPPGAERGAATYEVLQLCTTLDLCPGNGREDDHRP
;
A
#
# COMPACT_ATOMS: atom_id res chain seq x y z
N MET A 1 0.87 -8.56 32.96
CA MET A 1 0.70 -7.51 31.94
C MET A 1 0.46 -8.22 30.63
N THR A 2 -0.80 -8.43 30.26
CA THR A 2 -1.18 -8.97 28.94
C THR A 2 -1.24 -7.80 27.98
N ASP A 3 -0.25 -7.73 27.09
CA ASP A 3 -0.23 -6.78 25.98
C ASP A 3 -1.27 -7.26 24.96
N THR A 4 -2.49 -6.76 25.11
CA THR A 4 -3.56 -6.96 24.14
C THR A 4 -3.22 -6.10 22.93
N SER A 5 -2.44 -6.68 22.02
CA SER A 5 -2.23 -6.13 20.68
C SER A 5 -3.59 -6.05 19.99
N MET A 6 -4.19 -4.86 19.99
CA MET A 6 -5.46 -4.59 19.33
C MET A 6 -5.24 -4.54 17.82
N SER A 7 -5.12 -5.72 17.21
CA SER A 7 -5.29 -5.90 15.79
C SER A 7 -6.76 -5.63 15.47
N VAL A 8 -7.04 -4.50 14.81
CA VAL A 8 -8.35 -4.27 14.17
C VAL A 8 -8.66 -5.50 13.29
N PRO A 9 -9.83 -6.14 13.42
CA PRO A 9 -10.19 -7.28 12.57
C PRO A 9 -10.14 -6.86 11.11
N ARG A 10 -9.14 -7.33 10.37
CA ARG A 10 -9.04 -7.12 8.93
C ARG A 10 -10.02 -8.08 8.28
N ASN A 11 -11.06 -7.56 7.64
CA ASN A 11 -11.77 -8.40 6.68
C ASN A 11 -10.77 -8.68 5.54
N PRO A 12 -10.47 -9.94 5.24
CA PRO A 12 -9.49 -10.29 4.21
C PRO A 12 -9.93 -9.73 2.86
N LEU A 13 -8.98 -9.24 2.07
CA LEU A 13 -9.25 -8.81 0.71
C LEU A 13 -9.31 -10.05 -0.19
N PRO A 14 -9.98 -9.98 -1.36
CA PRO A 14 -9.89 -11.06 -2.34
C PRO A 14 -8.43 -11.28 -2.75
N ARG A 15 -8.10 -12.50 -3.19
CA ARG A 15 -6.84 -12.73 -3.91
C ARG A 15 -6.84 -11.99 -5.24
N PHE A 16 -5.67 -11.81 -5.83
CA PHE A 16 -5.55 -11.14 -7.13
C PHE A 16 -6.45 -11.77 -8.21
N GLU A 17 -6.55 -13.11 -8.23
CA GLU A 17 -7.36 -13.83 -9.21
C GLU A 17 -8.87 -13.70 -8.97
N GLU A 18 -9.26 -13.27 -7.76
CA GLU A 18 -10.66 -13.13 -7.33
C GLU A 18 -11.13 -11.67 -7.39
N ALA A 19 -10.19 -10.72 -7.38
CA ALA A 19 -10.49 -9.30 -7.43
C ALA A 19 -11.18 -8.95 -8.76
N GLN A 20 -12.41 -8.43 -8.66
CA GLN A 20 -13.17 -8.04 -9.85
C GLN A 20 -12.59 -6.76 -10.45
N GLY A 21 -12.34 -6.81 -11.76
CA GLY A 21 -11.92 -5.65 -12.52
C GLY A 21 -12.96 -4.54 -12.53
N LEU A 22 -12.49 -3.31 -12.73
CA LEU A 22 -13.35 -2.15 -12.97
C LEU A 22 -14.28 -2.41 -14.16
N GLY A 23 -15.58 -2.26 -13.97
CA GLY A 23 -16.59 -2.58 -14.98
C GLY A 23 -17.59 -1.44 -15.25
N PRO A 24 -18.53 -1.62 -16.20
CA PRO A 24 -19.53 -0.61 -16.54
C PRO A 24 -20.39 -0.13 -15.36
N GLN A 25 -20.62 -1.00 -14.38
CA GLN A 25 -21.34 -0.69 -13.15
C GLN A 25 -20.66 0.39 -12.29
N ASP A 26 -19.34 0.57 -12.45
CA ASP A 26 -18.55 1.51 -11.66
C ASP A 26 -18.42 2.89 -12.34
N ALA A 27 -19.08 3.10 -13.48
CA ALA A 27 -18.89 4.28 -14.30
C ALA A 27 -19.24 5.59 -13.57
N GLU A 28 -20.26 5.59 -12.71
CA GLU A 28 -20.61 6.77 -11.90
C GLU A 28 -19.54 7.07 -10.85
N PHE A 29 -19.13 6.06 -10.10
CA PHE A 29 -18.05 6.16 -9.12
C PHE A 29 -16.75 6.72 -9.74
N VAL A 30 -16.36 6.23 -10.92
CA VAL A 30 -15.16 6.70 -11.62
C VAL A 30 -15.27 8.17 -12.01
N ARG A 31 -16.44 8.61 -12.52
CA ARG A 31 -16.67 10.02 -12.87
C ARG A 31 -16.52 10.93 -11.65
N ASP A 32 -17.10 10.53 -10.53
CA ASP A 32 -17.05 11.30 -9.29
C ASP A 32 -15.62 11.41 -8.76
N LEU A 33 -14.86 10.32 -8.79
CA LEU A 33 -13.46 10.34 -8.39
C LEU A 33 -12.62 11.25 -9.29
N VAL A 34 -12.78 11.18 -10.61
CA VAL A 34 -12.06 12.05 -11.56
C VAL A 34 -12.39 13.52 -11.27
N ALA A 35 -13.65 13.84 -10.98
CA ALA A 35 -14.05 15.21 -10.62
C ALA A 35 -13.35 15.69 -9.34
N VAL A 36 -13.22 14.84 -8.32
CA VAL A 36 -12.48 15.14 -7.08
C VAL A 36 -10.99 15.35 -7.36
N LEU A 37 -10.36 14.46 -8.14
CA LEU A 37 -8.95 14.59 -8.49
C LEU A 37 -8.68 15.86 -9.29
N ALA A 38 -9.55 16.19 -10.25
CA ALA A 38 -9.48 17.43 -11.04
C ALA A 38 -9.59 18.68 -10.15
N LYS A 39 -10.57 18.69 -9.24
CA LYS A 39 -10.78 19.79 -8.27
C LYS A 39 -9.53 20.10 -7.45
N HIS A 40 -8.71 19.09 -7.15
CA HIS A 40 -7.48 19.25 -6.36
C HIS A 40 -6.18 19.25 -7.20
N GLY A 41 -6.27 19.31 -8.53
CA GLY A 41 -5.08 19.33 -9.40
C GLY A 41 -4.26 18.04 -9.40
N ASN A 42 -4.89 16.91 -9.07
CA ASN A 42 -4.22 15.65 -8.76
C ASN A 42 -4.35 14.56 -9.85
N LEU A 43 -4.88 14.91 -11.03
CA LEU A 43 -5.07 13.96 -12.14
C LEU A 43 -3.78 13.29 -12.61
N ASN A 44 -2.63 13.96 -12.46
CA ASN A 44 -1.31 13.43 -12.83
C ASN A 44 -0.54 12.81 -11.65
N ARG A 45 -1.17 12.66 -10.48
CA ARG A 45 -0.51 12.22 -9.25
C ARG A 45 -1.14 10.97 -8.64
N PHE A 46 -2.46 10.85 -8.69
CA PHE A 46 -3.18 9.75 -8.06
C PHE A 46 -4.08 9.03 -9.07
N GLY A 47 -4.34 7.76 -8.80
CA GLY A 47 -5.22 6.89 -9.58
C GLY A 47 -5.84 5.82 -8.69
N LEU A 48 -6.42 4.80 -9.33
CA LEU A 48 -7.05 3.66 -8.65
C LEU A 48 -6.21 2.40 -8.81
N CYS A 49 -6.19 1.59 -7.76
CA CYS A 49 -5.73 0.20 -7.79
C CYS A 49 -6.81 -0.66 -7.15
N LEU A 50 -6.99 -1.89 -7.63
CA LEU A 50 -7.89 -2.85 -7.01
C LEU A 50 -7.28 -3.32 -5.70
N LEU A 51 -8.07 -3.31 -4.63
CA LEU A 51 -7.66 -3.90 -3.36
C LEU A 51 -7.63 -5.42 -3.49
N HIS A 52 -6.48 -6.01 -3.19
CA HIS A 52 -6.28 -7.45 -3.17
C HIS A 52 -5.14 -7.81 -2.21
N ASP A 53 -5.18 -9.02 -1.66
CA ASP A 53 -4.08 -9.56 -0.87
C ASP A 53 -3.07 -10.24 -1.80
N HIS A 54 -1.78 -9.90 -1.65
CA HIS A 54 -0.69 -10.55 -2.37
C HIS A 54 -0.34 -11.89 -1.69
N PHE A 55 -0.13 -11.83 -0.37
CA PHE A 55 0.19 -12.93 0.52
C PHE A 55 0.01 -12.46 1.98
N PRO A 56 -0.01 -13.37 2.98
CA PRO A 56 -0.13 -12.98 4.38
C PRO A 56 1.00 -12.06 4.83
N ILE A 57 0.67 -10.97 5.53
CA ILE A 57 1.62 -10.02 6.12
C ILE A 57 1.44 -10.05 7.64
N ALA A 58 2.50 -10.35 8.38
CA ALA A 58 2.45 -10.35 9.84
C ALA A 58 2.33 -8.93 10.41
N ALA A 59 1.98 -8.82 11.70
CA ALA A 59 1.80 -7.53 12.37
C ALA A 59 3.10 -6.70 12.46
N ASP A 60 4.26 -7.36 12.43
CA ASP A 60 5.58 -6.74 12.45
C ASP A 60 6.24 -6.66 11.06
N GLU A 61 5.45 -6.86 10.00
CA GLU A 61 5.88 -6.83 8.62
C GLU A 61 5.23 -5.69 7.84
N VAL A 62 5.93 -5.25 6.80
CA VAL A 62 5.46 -4.28 5.83
C VAL A 62 5.69 -4.82 4.42
N LEU A 63 4.69 -4.68 3.55
CA LEU A 63 4.85 -4.96 2.13
C LEU A 63 5.65 -3.84 1.47
N VAL A 64 6.72 -4.23 0.78
CA VAL A 64 7.63 -3.35 0.06
C VAL A 64 7.60 -3.73 -1.41
N GLU A 65 7.34 -2.75 -2.26
CA GLU A 65 7.49 -2.88 -3.70
C GLU A 65 8.84 -2.30 -4.16
N THR A 66 9.50 -2.93 -5.13
CA THR A 66 10.76 -2.46 -5.71
C THR A 66 10.66 -2.50 -7.23
N ASN A 67 10.96 -1.38 -7.89
CA ASN A 67 10.98 -1.30 -9.34
C ASN A 67 12.42 -1.38 -9.87
N ASP A 68 12.67 -2.38 -10.73
CA ASP A 68 13.87 -2.42 -11.58
C ASP A 68 13.48 -1.91 -12.97
N SER A 69 13.87 -0.68 -13.26
CA SER A 69 13.56 -0.02 -14.53
C SER A 69 14.36 -0.59 -15.71
N ARG A 70 15.53 -1.21 -15.45
CA ARG A 70 16.37 -1.82 -16.50
C ARG A 70 15.80 -3.16 -16.92
N ALA A 71 15.48 -4.01 -15.95
CA ALA A 71 14.81 -5.29 -16.21
C ALA A 71 13.32 -5.13 -16.54
N ARG A 72 12.74 -3.95 -16.27
CA ARG A 72 11.31 -3.64 -16.41
C ARG A 72 10.44 -4.56 -15.56
N THR A 73 10.88 -4.84 -14.35
CA THR A 73 10.18 -5.70 -13.38
C THR A 73 9.73 -4.90 -12.15
N LEU A 74 8.65 -5.38 -11.54
CA LEU A 74 8.19 -4.94 -10.23
C LEU A 74 8.25 -6.17 -9.30
N HIS A 75 8.92 -6.01 -8.18
CA HIS A 75 9.04 -7.04 -7.15
C HIS A 75 8.26 -6.58 -5.93
N ALA A 76 7.52 -7.50 -5.31
CA ALA A 76 6.84 -7.27 -4.04
C ALA A 76 7.33 -8.30 -3.02
N HIS A 77 7.77 -7.85 -1.85
CA HIS A 77 8.26 -8.69 -0.75
C HIS A 77 7.90 -8.08 0.60
N VAL A 78 8.03 -8.85 1.68
CA VAL A 78 7.87 -8.34 3.05
C VAL A 78 9.20 -8.05 3.70
N GLU A 79 9.22 -6.99 4.49
CA GLU A 79 10.31 -6.66 5.40
C GLU A 79 9.79 -6.46 6.82
N LYS A 80 10.66 -6.56 7.83
CA LYS A 80 10.30 -6.20 9.20
C LYS A 80 10.17 -4.70 9.36
N THR A 81 9.04 -4.25 9.89
CA THR A 81 8.73 -2.83 10.06
C THR A 81 9.82 -2.07 10.81
N ALA A 82 10.45 -2.69 11.82
CA ALA A 82 11.51 -2.06 12.62
C ALA A 82 12.80 -1.75 11.82
N GLY A 83 13.03 -2.45 10.70
CA GLY A 83 14.24 -2.33 9.88
C GLY A 83 14.07 -1.50 8.60
N THR A 84 12.84 -1.37 8.10
CA THR A 84 12.56 -0.67 6.84
C THR A 84 12.64 0.85 7.00
N ARG A 85 13.60 1.50 6.32
CA ARG A 85 13.77 2.97 6.31
C ARG A 85 13.89 3.58 4.91
N HIS A 86 13.88 2.74 3.89
CA HIS A 86 14.16 3.07 2.48
C HIS A 86 12.90 3.14 1.62
N THR A 87 11.75 3.44 2.23
CA THR A 87 10.46 3.36 1.54
C THR A 87 9.65 4.64 1.62
N LYS A 88 8.76 4.82 0.65
CA LYS A 88 7.73 5.85 0.64
C LYS A 88 6.37 5.19 0.41
N ALA A 89 5.32 5.76 0.97
CA ALA A 89 3.96 5.32 0.70
C ALA A 89 3.62 5.45 -0.80
N SER A 90 3.11 4.38 -1.41
CA SER A 90 2.68 4.35 -2.81
C SER A 90 1.21 3.97 -2.99
N GLN A 91 0.63 3.23 -2.04
CA GLN A 91 -0.77 2.84 -2.08
C GLN A 91 -1.40 3.02 -0.72
N TRP A 92 -2.70 3.33 -0.71
CA TRP A 92 -3.44 3.61 0.50
C TRP A 92 -4.78 2.89 0.46
N ARG A 93 -5.03 2.03 1.46
CA ARG A 93 -6.34 1.42 1.65
C ARG A 93 -7.14 2.30 2.61
N PHE A 94 -8.11 3.03 2.11
CA PHE A 94 -8.98 3.84 2.96
C PHE A 94 -9.79 2.97 3.90
N LEU A 95 -9.79 3.32 5.18
CA LEU A 95 -10.65 2.71 6.18
C LEU A 95 -12.00 3.42 6.15
N PRO A 96 -13.12 2.71 6.39
CA PRO A 96 -14.39 3.36 6.65
C PRO A 96 -14.16 4.44 7.71
N HIS A 97 -14.65 5.65 7.46
CA HIS A 97 -14.74 6.63 8.54
C HIS A 97 -15.49 5.95 9.68
N GLY A 98 -14.84 5.84 10.84
CA GLY A 98 -15.42 5.17 11.99
C GLY A 98 -16.82 5.70 12.21
N GLU A 99 -17.82 4.82 12.13
CA GLU A 99 -19.14 5.17 12.63
C GLU A 99 -18.96 5.68 14.06
N GLY A 100 -19.53 6.84 14.34
CA GLY A 100 -19.12 7.76 15.39
C GLY A 100 -18.66 7.08 16.68
N GLY A 101 -17.38 7.25 17.01
CA GLY A 101 -16.92 7.13 18.38
C GLY A 101 -17.71 8.10 19.27
N PRO A 102 -17.89 7.79 20.57
CA PRO A 102 -18.63 8.64 21.49
C PRO A 102 -18.07 10.07 21.45
N PRO A 103 -18.93 11.11 21.63
CA PRO A 103 -18.51 12.50 21.52
C PRO A 103 -17.39 12.77 22.52
N GLY A 104 -16.17 12.95 22.02
CA GLY A 104 -14.98 13.21 22.84
C GLY A 104 -13.73 12.37 22.54
N ALA A 105 -13.78 11.35 21.67
CA ALA A 105 -12.58 10.65 21.24
C ALA A 105 -11.77 11.50 20.21
N GLU A 106 -10.49 11.73 20.48
CA GLU A 106 -9.62 12.51 19.61
C GLU A 106 -9.59 11.94 18.18
N ARG A 107 -9.81 12.81 17.18
CA ARG A 107 -9.73 12.50 15.74
C ARG A 107 -8.28 12.31 15.31
N GLY A 108 -7.64 11.23 15.78
CA GLY A 108 -6.23 10.95 15.51
C GLY A 108 -5.95 9.64 14.75
N ALA A 109 -6.95 8.76 14.57
CA ALA A 109 -6.73 7.49 13.88
C ALA A 109 -6.65 7.73 12.35
N ALA A 110 -5.57 7.27 11.72
CA ALA A 110 -5.37 7.39 10.28
C ALA A 110 -6.57 6.81 9.51
N THR A 111 -7.10 7.56 8.55
CA THR A 111 -8.27 7.16 7.74
C THR A 111 -7.91 6.15 6.64
N TYR A 112 -6.70 5.59 6.69
CA TYR A 112 -6.17 4.66 5.69
C TYR A 112 -5.02 3.79 6.25
N GLU A 113 -4.84 2.61 5.68
CA GLU A 113 -3.62 1.80 5.76
C GLU A 113 -2.71 2.10 4.55
N VAL A 114 -1.41 1.83 4.65
CA VAL A 114 -0.41 2.23 3.66
C VAL A 114 0.40 1.04 3.16
N LEU A 115 0.49 0.88 1.83
CA LEU A 115 1.51 0.04 1.19
C LEU A 115 2.70 0.92 0.79
N GLN A 116 3.90 0.38 1.00
CA GLN A 116 5.15 1.12 0.83
C GLN A 116 5.88 0.67 -0.44
N LEU A 117 6.48 1.63 -1.14
CA LEU A 117 7.36 1.42 -2.30
C LEU A 117 8.79 1.83 -1.92
N CYS A 118 9.77 0.97 -2.17
CA CYS A 118 11.18 1.36 -2.18
C CYS A 118 11.46 2.22 -3.40
N THR A 119 11.99 3.42 -3.19
CA THR A 119 12.62 4.16 -4.29
C THR A 119 14.03 3.62 -4.48
N THR A 120 14.26 2.89 -5.56
CA THR A 120 15.56 2.41 -6.05
C THR A 120 16.49 3.54 -6.49
N LEU A 121 16.69 4.55 -5.65
CA LEU A 121 17.74 5.57 -5.81
C LEU A 121 18.93 5.23 -4.90
N ASP A 122 19.42 3.99 -4.96
CA ASP A 122 20.67 3.50 -4.33
C ASP A 122 20.62 2.96 -2.88
N LEU A 123 19.45 2.80 -2.25
CA LEU A 123 19.37 2.35 -0.84
C LEU A 123 18.57 1.07 -0.58
N CYS A 124 17.99 0.42 -1.59
CA CYS A 124 17.33 -0.87 -1.35
C CYS A 124 18.43 -1.95 -1.12
N PRO A 125 18.45 -2.65 0.02
CA PRO A 125 19.42 -3.71 0.28
C PRO A 125 19.18 -4.86 -0.71
N GLY A 126 20.02 -4.95 -1.74
CA GLY A 126 19.89 -5.94 -2.81
C GLY A 126 20.71 -5.65 -4.07
N ASN A 127 21.08 -4.38 -4.32
CA ASN A 127 21.91 -4.01 -5.49
C ASN A 127 23.42 -4.15 -5.27
N GLY A 128 23.85 -4.64 -4.11
CA GLY A 128 25.26 -4.90 -3.84
C GLY A 128 25.61 -6.37 -4.01
N ARG A 129 25.80 -6.84 -5.26
CA ARG A 129 26.77 -7.87 -5.72
C ARG A 129 26.30 -8.62 -6.97
N GLU A 130 26.94 -8.34 -8.09
CA GLU A 130 27.62 -9.34 -8.95
C GLU A 130 28.41 -8.58 -10.03
N ASP A 131 29.47 -7.90 -9.61
CA ASP A 131 30.55 -7.45 -10.51
C ASP A 131 31.84 -7.48 -9.70
N ASP A 132 32.17 -8.66 -9.17
CA ASP A 132 33.54 -8.95 -8.79
C ASP A 132 33.78 -10.46 -8.86
N HIS A 133 34.86 -10.82 -9.56
CA HIS A 133 35.44 -12.16 -9.77
C HIS A 133 34.86 -13.04 -10.89
N ARG A 134 35.51 -12.99 -12.06
CA ARG A 134 36.45 -14.06 -12.44
C ARG A 134 37.45 -13.61 -13.52
N PRO A 135 38.62 -14.29 -13.61
CA PRO A 135 39.88 -13.77 -14.16
C PRO A 135 39.95 -13.78 -15.68
#